data_AF-A0A4U0Z2I6-F1
#
_entry.id   AF-A0A4U0Z2I6-F1
#
_cell.length_a   1.000
_cell.length_b   1.000
_cell.length_c   1.000
_cell.angle_alpha   90.00
_cell.angle_beta   90.00
_cell.angle_gamma   90.00
#
_symmetry.space_group_name_H-M   'P 1'
#
loop_
_entity.id
_entity.type
_entity.pdbx_description
1 polymer ?
#
loop_
_entity_poly.entity_id
_entity_poly.type
_entity_poly.pdbx_seq_one_letter_code
_entity_poly.pdbx_strand_id
1 'polypeptide(L)' 'LPGPVPERRPLREVALLHGRILDRLGPSPLAEDQLIRDLALPAAHVAPELLALELEGRIQRQAGGLLSRLD' A
#
# COMPACT_ATOMS: atom_id res chain seq x y z
N LEU A 1 -10.97 -13.30 25.31
CA LEU A 1 -9.72 -13.95 24.83
C LEU A 1 -8.92 -12.90 24.07
N PRO A 2 -7.60 -12.75 24.29
CA PRO A 2 -6.79 -11.92 23.40
C PRO A 2 -6.87 -12.54 21.99
N GLY A 3 -7.25 -11.74 21.00
CA GLY A 3 -7.30 -12.19 19.59
C GLY A 3 -5.91 -12.59 19.09
N PRO A 4 -5.83 -13.34 17.98
CA PRO A 4 -4.54 -13.67 17.38
C PRO A 4 -3.78 -12.37 17.08
N VAL A 5 -2.58 -12.24 17.68
CA VAL A 5 -1.70 -11.11 17.40
C VAL A 5 -1.22 -11.29 15.96
N PRO A 6 -1.46 -10.33 15.06
CA PRO A 6 -0.98 -10.45 13.68
C PRO A 6 0.54 -10.64 13.70
N GLU A 7 1.02 -11.65 12.97
CA GLU A 7 2.44 -11.91 12.84
C GLU A 7 3.13 -10.64 12.32
N ARG A 8 4.15 -10.18 13.05
CA ARG A 8 4.94 -9.01 12.64
C ARG A 8 5.70 -9.39 11.38
N ARG A 9 5.30 -8.83 10.23
CA ARG A 9 6.02 -8.97 8.98
C ARG A 9 7.46 -8.45 9.17
N PRO A 10 8.48 -9.18 8.71
CA PRO A 10 9.85 -8.72 8.84
C PRO A 10 10.06 -7.45 8.02
N LEU A 11 10.82 -6.50 8.56
CA LEU A 11 11.00 -5.15 7.99
C LEU A 11 11.46 -5.15 6.53
N ARG A 12 12.26 -6.15 6.13
CA ARG A 12 12.69 -6.32 4.74
C ARG A 12 11.51 -6.53 3.77
N GLU A 13 10.48 -7.26 4.19
CA GLU A 13 9.31 -7.58 3.36
C GLU A 13 8.40 -6.36 3.21
N VAL A 14 8.28 -5.57 4.28
CA VAL A 14 7.62 -4.26 4.25
C VAL A 14 8.30 -3.32 3.25
N ALA A 15 9.63 -3.17 3.34
CA ALA A 15 10.39 -2.31 2.44
C ALA A 15 10.25 -2.74 0.96
N LEU A 16 10.29 -4.05 0.69
CA LEU A 16 10.07 -4.58 -0.67
C LEU A 16 8.64 -4.31 -1.16
N LEU A 17 7.64 -4.42 -0.29
CA LEU A 17 6.25 -4.14 -0.64
C LEU A 17 6.04 -2.65 -0.91
N HIS A 18 6.62 -1.76 -0.12
CA HIS A 18 6.61 -0.31 -0.37
C HIS A 18 7.18 0.02 -1.75
N GLY A 19 8.33 -0.58 -2.10
CA GLY A 19 8.91 -0.43 -3.45
C GLY A 19 7.94 -0.85 -4.55
N ARG A 20 7.36 -2.05 -4.42
CA ARG A 20 6.37 -2.55 -5.40
C ARG A 20 5.14 -1.65 -5.54
N ILE A 21 4.62 -1.10 -4.43
CA ILE A 21 3.50 -0.16 -4.46
C ILE A 21 3.88 1.08 -5.27
N LEU A 22 5.04 1.68 -4.97
CA LEU A 22 5.48 2.93 -5.59
C LEU A 22 5.90 2.77 -7.05
N ASP A 23 6.36 1.58 -7.44
CA ASP A 23 6.65 1.25 -8.83
C ASP A 23 5.36 1.15 -9.67
N ARG A 24 4.22 0.85 -9.04
CA ARG A 24 2.89 0.80 -9.72
C ARG A 24 2.14 2.11 -9.68
N LEU A 25 2.36 2.92 -8.66
CA LEU A 25 1.88 4.29 -8.59
C LEU A 25 2.84 5.17 -9.42
N GLY A 26 2.66 5.16 -10.73
CA GLY A 26 3.33 6.09 -11.64
C GLY A 26 2.79 7.53 -11.50
N PRO A 27 3.09 8.44 -12.45
CA PRO A 27 2.57 9.82 -12.43
C PRO A 27 1.06 9.92 -12.65
N SER A 28 0.42 8.81 -13.04
CA SER A 28 -1.04 8.74 -13.23
C SER A 28 -1.73 8.08 -12.04
N PRO A 29 -2.88 8.61 -11.60
CA PRO A 29 -3.66 8.00 -10.53
C PRO A 29 -4.09 6.56 -10.86
N LEU A 30 -3.97 5.65 -9.89
CA LEU A 30 -4.36 4.25 -9.98
C LEU A 30 -5.40 3.92 -8.90
N ALA A 31 -6.44 3.15 -9.23
CA ALA A 31 -7.43 2.73 -8.25
C ALA A 31 -6.84 1.72 -7.24
N GLU A 32 -7.18 1.87 -5.96
CA GLU A 32 -6.67 0.99 -4.89
C GLU A 32 -6.99 -0.50 -5.13
N ASP A 33 -8.20 -0.79 -5.63
CA ASP A 33 -8.61 -2.15 -5.98
C ASP A 33 -7.78 -2.74 -7.14
N GLN A 34 -7.42 -1.92 -8.13
CA GLN A 34 -6.54 -2.32 -9.22
C GLN A 34 -5.13 -2.59 -8.71
N LEU A 35 -4.59 -1.74 -7.84
CA LEU A 35 -3.28 -1.95 -7.22
C LEU A 35 -3.25 -3.27 -6.43
N ILE A 36 -4.29 -3.55 -5.64
CA ILE A 36 -4.41 -4.79 -4.88
C ILE A 36 -4.44 -6.02 -5.82
N ARG A 37 -5.18 -5.95 -6.93
CA ARG A 37 -5.18 -6.99 -7.96
C ARG A 37 -3.79 -7.20 -8.57
N ASP A 38 -3.11 -6.12 -8.93
CA ASP A 38 -1.78 -6.15 -9.55
C ASP A 38 -0.69 -6.71 -8.64
N LEU A 39 -0.78 -6.42 -7.34
CA LEU A 39 0.14 -6.95 -6.34
C LEU A 39 -0.12 -8.41 -5.99
N ALA A 40 -1.29 -8.95 -6.36
CA ALA A 40 -1.75 -10.30 -6.01
C ALA A 40 -1.65 -10.58 -4.50
N LEU A 41 -1.95 -9.58 -3.68
CA LEU A 41 -1.92 -9.66 -2.22
C LEU A 41 -3.31 -9.38 -1.64
N PRO A 42 -3.65 -9.93 -0.46
CA PRO A 42 -4.90 -9.59 0.21
C PRO A 42 -4.93 -8.09 0.57
N ALA A 43 -6.09 -7.45 0.43
CA ALA A 43 -6.27 -6.03 0.78
C ALA A 43 -5.79 -5.70 2.22
N ALA A 44 -6.02 -6.62 3.17
CA ALA A 44 -5.57 -6.47 4.56
C ALA A 44 -4.04 -6.39 4.71
N HIS A 45 -3.27 -6.88 3.73
CA HIS A 45 -1.82 -6.74 3.71
C HIS A 45 -1.37 -5.41 3.11
N VAL A 46 -2.10 -4.91 2.10
CA VAL A 46 -1.74 -3.70 1.34
C VAL A 46 -2.20 -2.43 2.04
N ALA A 47 -3.40 -2.41 2.62
CA ALA A 47 -3.98 -1.25 3.28
C ALA A 47 -3.08 -0.58 4.35
N PRO A 48 -2.44 -1.30 5.29
CA PRO A 48 -1.55 -0.67 6.26
C PRO A 48 -0.29 -0.06 5.62
N GLU A 49 0.23 -0.64 4.55
CA GLU A 49 1.39 -0.09 3.84
C GLU A 49 1.03 1.18 3.07
N LEU A 50 -0.17 1.23 2.47
CA LEU A 50 -0.67 2.44 1.83
C LEU A 50 -0.82 3.58 2.82
N LEU A 51 -1.36 3.29 4.02
CA LEU A 51 -1.44 4.28 5.08
C LEU A 51 -0.05 4.73 5.53
N ALA A 52 0.91 3.82 5.67
CA ALA A 52 2.28 4.16 6.05
C ALA A 52 2.91 5.11 5.01
N LEU A 53 2.82 4.77 3.73
CA LEU A 53 3.33 5.59 2.63
C LEU A 53 2.63 6.96 2.52
N GLU A 54 1.35 7.04 2.85
CA GLU A 54 0.59 8.29 2.88
C GLU A 54 1.06 9.18 4.03
N LEU A 55 1.26 8.61 5.22
CA LEU A 55 1.82 9.33 6.38
C LEU A 55 3.28 9.77 6.14
N GLU A 56 4.04 9.00 5.36
CA GLU A 56 5.39 9.37 4.89
C GLU A 56 5.37 10.45 3.80
N GLY A 57 4.20 10.82 3.26
CA GLY A 57 4.05 11.80 2.20
C GLY A 57 4.51 11.31 0.83
N ARG A 58 4.58 9.99 0.62
CA ARG A 58 5.04 9.36 -0.64
C ARG A 58 3.90 9.05 -1.60
N ILE A 59 2.67 9.01 -1.09
CA ILE A 59 1.46 8.82 -1.89
C ILE A 59 0.35 9.74 -1.38
N GLN A 60 -0.65 9.99 -2.21
CA GLN A 60 -1.88 10.66 -1.83
C GLN A 60 -3.11 9.86 -2.26
N ARG A 61 -4.15 9.88 -1.41
CA ARG A 61 -5.49 9.42 -1.75
C ARG A 61 -6.31 10.55 -2.35
N GLN A 62 -6.98 10.27 -3.47
CA GLN A 62 -7.87 11.19 -4.15
C GLN A 62 -9.32 10.70 -4.06
N ALA A 63 -10.26 11.60 -4.36
CA ALA A 63 -11.67 11.24 -4.47
C ALA A 63 -11.86 10.11 -5.49
N GLY A 64 -12.78 9.19 -5.22
CA GLY A 64 -13.04 8.03 -6.08
C GLY A 64 -12.13 6.82 -5.83
N GLY A 65 -11.33 6.82 -4.75
CA GLY A 65 -10.50 5.66 -4.37
C GLY A 65 -9.22 5.53 -5.21
N LEU A 66 -8.77 6.64 -5.79
CA LEU A 66 -7.54 6.70 -6.57
C LEU A 66 -6.34 7.03 -5.69
N LEU A 67 -5.19 6.48 -6.06
CA LEU A 67 -3.90 6.65 -5.42
C LEU A 67 -2.92 7.26 -6.43
N SER A 68 -2.13 8.23 -6.01
CA SER A 68 -1.04 8.79 -6.83
C SER A 68 0.23 8.84 -6.01
N ARG A 69 1.37 8.67 -6.67
CA ARG A 69 2.66 8.91 -6.03
C ARG A 69 2.91 10.41 -5.89
N LEU A 70 3.48 10.79 -4.75
CA LEU A 70 4.02 12.11 -4.49
C LEU A 70 5.54 11.96 -4.60
N ASP A 71 6.15 12.69 -5.53
CA ASP A 71 7.60 12.79 -5.69
C ASP A 71 8.15 13.95 -4.84
#